data_AF-A0A9P6CIU6-F1
#
_entry.id   AF-A0A9P6CIU6-F1
#
_cell.length_a   1.000
_cell.length_b   1.000
_cell.length_c   1.000
_cell.angle_alpha   90.00
_cell.angle_beta   90.00
_cell.angle_gamma   90.00
#
_symmetry.space_group_name_H-M   'P 1'
#
loop_
_entity.id
_entity.type
_entity.pdbx_description
1 polymer ?
#
loop_
_entity_poly.entity_id
_entity_poly.type
_entity_poly.pdbx_seq_one_letter_code
_entity_poly.pdbx_strand_id
1 'polypeptide(L)'
;MSSTSSPDRRKSLIPRPPPSSLRPSSPSPSTPTTPNAKYTTVTPHATSIPLSSRHSAPPTPPPQKSRARDLLRKHYGLGVGPPPPLPGKAADLDPMNLDSTAFDAKNYYEQLITTSSLPNLLKKENELLIEIRELDSERQSLVYNHHHELIAASDTIAAMKTRAESLDADLDLLKVAFSEISRLASEIATETPQPVHSQSEASP
;
A
#
# COMPACT_ATOMS: atom_id res chain seq x y z
N MET A 1 40.49 39.17 44.60
CA MET A 1 39.08 39.59 44.42
C MET A 1 39.00 40.46 43.18
N SER A 2 38.59 39.90 42.04
CA SER A 2 38.21 40.69 40.85
C SER A 2 37.20 39.86 40.05
N SER A 3 35.95 40.31 40.10
CA SER A 3 34.79 39.76 39.42
C SER A 3 34.54 40.55 38.14
N THR A 4 34.50 39.90 36.99
CA THR A 4 34.04 40.50 35.73
C THR A 4 32.79 39.77 35.26
N SER A 5 31.68 40.50 35.23
CA SER A 5 30.34 40.03 34.86
C SER A 5 30.18 39.93 33.34
N SER A 6 29.49 38.87 32.90
CA SER A 6 29.00 38.72 31.52
C SER A 6 27.65 39.41 31.37
N PRO A 7 27.33 40.07 30.25
CA PRO A 7 26.01 40.65 30.03
C PRO A 7 25.04 39.61 29.45
N ASP A 8 23.88 39.51 30.10
CA ASP A 8 22.73 38.70 29.73
C ASP A 8 22.09 39.21 28.42
N ARG A 9 22.10 38.38 27.38
CA ARG A 9 21.46 38.67 26.08
C ARG A 9 19.96 38.40 26.21
N ARG A 10 19.19 39.44 26.56
CA ARG A 10 17.72 39.45 26.52
C ARG A 10 17.22 38.97 25.15
N LYS A 11 16.55 37.82 25.10
CA LYS A 11 15.78 37.35 23.94
C LYS A 11 14.48 38.15 23.88
N SER A 12 14.28 38.92 22.81
CA SER A 12 13.01 39.59 22.54
C SER A 12 11.95 38.56 22.14
N LEU A 13 10.92 38.41 22.97
CA LEU A 13 9.73 37.63 22.67
C LEU A 13 8.88 38.40 21.65
N ILE A 14 8.80 37.90 20.41
CA ILE A 14 7.87 38.40 19.40
C ILE A 14 6.50 37.75 19.68
N PRO A 15 5.40 38.53 19.82
CA PRO A 15 4.08 37.97 20.08
C PRO A 15 3.52 37.25 18.85
N ARG A 16 3.01 36.04 19.05
CA ARG A 16 2.30 35.21 18.06
C ARG A 16 0.91 35.79 17.79
N PRO A 17 0.46 35.95 16.52
CA PRO A 17 -0.91 36.37 16.24
C PRO A 17 -1.91 35.24 16.58
N PRO A 18 -3.13 35.57 17.05
CA PRO A 18 -4.15 34.59 17.40
C PRO A 18 -4.74 33.92 16.14
N PRO A 19 -5.22 32.65 16.22
CA PRO A 19 -5.91 32.03 15.10
C PRO A 19 -7.29 32.66 14.89
N SER A 20 -7.55 33.13 13.66
CA SER A 20 -8.84 33.67 13.24
C SER A 20 -9.96 32.62 13.36
N SER A 21 -10.98 32.97 14.13
CA SER A 21 -12.21 32.20 14.34
C SER A 21 -13.20 32.39 13.19
N LEU A 22 -13.12 31.60 12.12
CA LEU A 22 -14.23 31.45 11.16
C LEU A 22 -14.15 30.08 10.46
N ARG A 23 -14.85 29.07 10.98
CA ARG A 23 -15.30 27.92 10.17
C ARG A 23 -16.72 27.52 10.56
N PRO A 24 -17.65 27.35 9.60
CA PRO A 24 -19.02 26.97 9.88
C PRO A 24 -19.14 25.51 10.35
N SER A 25 -20.10 25.30 11.24
CA SER A 25 -20.53 24.02 11.81
C SER A 25 -20.81 22.95 10.74
N SER A 26 -20.15 21.79 10.86
CA SER A 26 -20.51 20.57 10.12
C SER A 26 -21.37 19.66 11.03
N PRO A 27 -22.46 19.05 10.53
CA PRO A 27 -23.30 18.15 11.31
C PRO A 27 -22.66 16.75 11.49
N SER A 28 -23.06 16.11 12.59
CA SER A 28 -22.62 14.81 13.14
C SER A 28 -22.73 13.63 12.16
N PRO A 29 -21.85 12.60 12.25
CA PRO A 29 -22.02 11.36 11.50
C PRO A 29 -23.02 10.42 12.20
N SER A 30 -24.03 10.01 11.44
CA SER A 30 -25.00 8.96 11.82
C SER A 30 -24.38 7.57 11.61
N THR A 31 -24.45 6.73 12.64
CA THR A 31 -24.29 5.27 12.52
C THR A 31 -25.44 4.66 11.70
N PRO A 32 -25.22 3.51 11.04
CA PRO A 32 -26.17 2.43 11.28
C PRO A 32 -25.54 1.04 11.47
N THR A 33 -26.05 0.42 12.52
CA THR A 33 -26.22 -0.99 12.89
C THR A 33 -26.27 -2.01 11.75
N THR A 34 -25.58 -3.13 11.99
CA THR A 34 -25.63 -4.42 11.29
C THR A 34 -27.05 -4.97 11.12
N PRO A 35 -27.33 -5.76 10.07
CA PRO A 35 -27.74 -7.13 10.36
C PRO A 35 -27.19 -8.20 9.40
N ASN A 36 -26.67 -9.25 10.04
CA ASN A 36 -26.71 -10.69 9.78
C ASN A 36 -26.72 -11.27 8.34
N ALA A 37 -25.94 -12.35 8.23
CA ALA A 37 -25.65 -13.20 7.09
C ALA A 37 -26.86 -13.85 6.41
N LYS A 38 -26.81 -13.97 5.07
CA LYS A 38 -27.33 -15.12 4.30
C LYS A 38 -26.47 -15.38 3.05
N TYR A 39 -25.85 -16.54 3.04
CA TYR A 39 -25.19 -17.18 1.89
C TYR A 39 -26.11 -17.13 0.66
N THR A 40 -25.59 -16.69 -0.49
CA THR A 40 -26.33 -16.74 -1.75
C THR A 40 -25.48 -17.36 -2.84
N THR A 41 -25.86 -18.59 -3.17
CA THR A 41 -25.49 -19.42 -4.31
C THR A 41 -25.72 -18.67 -5.63
N VAL A 42 -24.72 -18.67 -6.51
CA VAL A 42 -24.82 -18.10 -7.86
C VAL A 42 -25.35 -19.19 -8.81
N THR A 43 -26.59 -19.03 -9.26
CA THR A 43 -27.15 -19.71 -10.44
C THR A 43 -27.26 -18.71 -11.59
N PRO A 44 -26.66 -18.97 -12.77
CA PRO A 44 -26.77 -18.08 -13.91
C PRO A 44 -28.07 -18.30 -14.72
N HIS A 45 -28.59 -17.17 -15.21
CA HIS A 45 -29.77 -17.01 -16.04
C HIS A 45 -29.55 -17.59 -17.45
N ALA A 46 -30.53 -18.37 -17.93
CA ALA A 46 -30.54 -18.96 -19.27
C ALA A 46 -31.15 -17.99 -20.29
N THR A 47 -30.38 -17.64 -21.33
CA THR A 47 -30.87 -16.98 -22.53
C THR A 47 -30.98 -18.02 -23.66
N SER A 48 -32.18 -18.17 -24.19
CA SER A 48 -32.55 -19.08 -25.28
C SER A 48 -32.16 -18.54 -26.66
N ILE A 49 -31.48 -19.36 -27.48
CA ILE A 49 -31.32 -19.17 -28.94
C ILE A 49 -31.37 -20.57 -29.62
N PRO A 50 -32.01 -20.74 -30.81
CA PRO A 50 -32.67 -21.97 -31.19
C PRO A 50 -31.79 -22.99 -31.92
N LEU A 51 -32.34 -24.21 -31.93
CA LEU A 51 -31.90 -25.42 -32.61
C LEU A 51 -31.76 -25.24 -34.12
N SER A 52 -30.59 -25.58 -34.67
CA SER A 52 -30.45 -26.02 -36.06
C SER A 52 -29.33 -27.04 -36.16
N SER A 53 -29.75 -28.30 -36.21
CA SER A 53 -28.95 -29.47 -36.53
C SER A 53 -28.69 -29.49 -38.04
N ARG A 54 -27.42 -29.46 -38.45
CA ARG A 54 -27.00 -29.93 -39.77
C ARG A 54 -25.63 -30.57 -39.69
N HIS A 55 -25.56 -31.78 -40.24
CA HIS A 55 -24.44 -32.72 -40.17
C HIS A 55 -23.16 -32.21 -40.85
N SER A 56 -21.99 -32.50 -40.27
CA SER A 56 -20.84 -33.10 -40.99
C SER A 56 -19.68 -33.43 -40.03
N ALA A 57 -18.84 -34.37 -40.48
CA ALA A 57 -17.77 -35.12 -39.82
C ALA A 57 -16.79 -34.35 -38.91
N PRO A 58 -16.10 -35.04 -37.97
CA PRO A 58 -15.16 -34.40 -37.05
C PRO A 58 -13.82 -34.08 -37.72
N PRO A 59 -13.36 -32.81 -37.71
CA PRO A 59 -11.94 -32.51 -37.89
C PRO A 59 -11.24 -32.67 -36.54
N THR A 60 -10.22 -33.52 -36.49
CA THR A 60 -9.28 -33.63 -35.38
C THR A 60 -8.69 -32.26 -35.03
N PRO A 61 -8.82 -31.75 -33.79
CA PRO A 61 -8.22 -30.48 -33.40
C PRO A 61 -6.69 -30.62 -33.22
N PRO A 62 -5.87 -29.68 -33.73
CA PRO A 62 -4.44 -29.68 -33.48
C PRO A 62 -4.14 -29.37 -31.99
N PRO A 63 -2.98 -29.83 -31.47
CA PRO A 63 -2.67 -29.78 -30.05
C PRO A 63 -2.60 -28.34 -29.52
N GLN A 64 -3.41 -28.03 -28.50
CA GLN A 64 -3.47 -26.73 -27.81
C GLN A 64 -2.15 -26.27 -27.16
N LYS A 65 -1.12 -27.11 -27.18
CA LYS A 65 0.23 -26.84 -26.67
C LYS A 65 0.90 -25.65 -27.38
N SER A 66 0.62 -25.41 -28.67
CA SER A 66 1.21 -24.28 -29.39
C SER A 66 0.63 -22.94 -28.94
N ARG A 67 -0.69 -22.87 -28.71
CA ARG A 67 -1.38 -21.61 -28.38
C ARG A 67 -0.95 -21.08 -27.01
N ALA A 68 -0.79 -21.96 -26.02
CA ALA A 68 -0.24 -21.59 -24.72
C ALA A 68 1.21 -21.09 -24.86
N ARG A 69 2.05 -21.81 -25.62
CA ARG A 69 3.44 -21.41 -25.88
C ARG A 69 3.53 -20.05 -26.59
N ASP A 70 2.62 -19.76 -27.51
CA ASP A 70 2.56 -18.48 -28.23
C ASP A 70 2.10 -17.33 -27.33
N LEU A 71 1.17 -17.59 -26.42
CA LEU A 71 0.74 -16.61 -25.41
C LEU A 71 1.87 -16.28 -24.43
N LEU A 72 2.59 -17.31 -23.94
CA LEU A 72 3.76 -17.10 -23.08
C LEU A 72 4.86 -16.33 -23.80
N ARG A 73 5.13 -16.63 -25.09
CA ARG A 73 6.09 -15.86 -25.89
C ARG A 73 5.73 -14.39 -26.01
N LYS A 74 4.44 -14.06 -26.13
CA LYS A 74 3.93 -12.67 -26.13
C LYS A 74 4.08 -12.00 -24.77
N HIS A 75 3.83 -12.73 -23.68
CA HIS A 75 3.97 -12.20 -22.32
C HIS A 75 5.42 -11.94 -21.91
N TYR A 76 6.37 -12.76 -22.37
CA TYR A 76 7.78 -12.64 -21.98
C TYR A 76 8.67 -12.00 -23.05
N GLY A 77 8.12 -11.54 -24.18
CA GLY A 77 8.88 -10.86 -25.23
C GLY A 77 9.89 -11.73 -25.98
N LEU A 78 9.89 -13.06 -25.77
CA LEU A 78 10.87 -14.01 -26.31
C LEU A 78 10.75 -14.28 -27.83
N GLY A 79 9.93 -13.53 -28.56
CA GLY A 79 9.68 -13.74 -30.00
C GLY A 79 9.62 -12.46 -30.83
N VAL A 80 9.97 -11.31 -30.25
CA VAL A 80 9.99 -10.02 -30.97
C VAL A 80 11.47 -9.67 -31.14
N GLY A 81 11.93 -9.50 -32.40
CA GLY A 81 13.19 -8.82 -32.68
C GLY A 81 13.21 -7.42 -32.06
N PRO A 82 14.31 -6.65 -32.19
CA PRO A 82 14.48 -5.37 -31.48
C PRO A 82 13.18 -4.56 -31.49
N PRO A 83 12.62 -4.23 -30.31
CA PRO A 83 11.31 -3.62 -30.25
C PRO A 83 11.33 -2.33 -31.07
N PRO A 84 10.34 -2.08 -31.94
CA PRO A 84 10.17 -0.75 -32.50
C PRO A 84 10.08 0.25 -31.34
N PRO A 85 10.65 1.47 -31.50
CA PRO A 85 10.65 2.46 -30.42
C PRO A 85 9.23 2.66 -29.89
N LEU A 86 9.08 2.52 -28.58
CA LEU A 86 7.82 2.74 -27.87
C LEU A 86 7.27 4.13 -28.25
N PRO A 87 6.00 4.26 -28.69
CA PRO A 87 5.41 5.52 -29.13
C PRO A 87 5.23 6.58 -28.02
N GLY A 88 5.77 6.38 -26.82
CA GLY A 88 5.69 7.33 -25.70
C GLY A 88 6.99 8.06 -25.38
N LYS A 89 8.15 7.65 -25.92
CA LYS A 89 9.44 8.27 -25.58
C LYS A 89 9.78 9.51 -26.43
N ALA A 90 9.17 9.63 -27.61
CA ALA A 90 9.41 10.74 -28.53
C ALA A 90 8.48 11.94 -28.30
N ALA A 91 7.32 11.73 -27.65
CA ALA A 91 6.37 12.80 -27.33
C ALA A 91 6.81 13.64 -26.10
N ASP A 92 7.75 13.13 -25.31
CA ASP A 92 8.19 13.74 -24.06
C ASP A 92 9.35 14.75 -24.25
N LEU A 93 9.80 14.98 -25.48
CA LEU A 93 10.86 15.93 -25.81
C LEU A 93 10.39 17.14 -26.65
N ASP A 94 9.08 17.42 -26.68
CA ASP A 94 8.56 18.59 -27.39
C ASP A 94 8.80 19.87 -26.58
N PRO A 95 9.66 20.80 -27.04
CA PRO A 95 9.94 22.03 -26.30
C PRO A 95 8.74 22.97 -26.18
N MET A 96 7.68 22.79 -26.99
CA MET A 96 6.47 23.61 -26.96
C MET A 96 5.35 23.05 -26.08
N ASN A 97 5.49 21.84 -25.56
CA ASN A 97 4.50 21.19 -24.72
C ASN A 97 4.76 21.49 -23.24
N LEU A 98 3.79 22.07 -22.51
CA LEU A 98 3.92 22.43 -21.09
C LEU A 98 4.18 21.22 -20.19
N ASP A 99 3.69 20.04 -20.57
CA ASP A 99 3.84 18.80 -19.79
C ASP A 99 5.13 18.04 -20.12
N SER A 100 5.89 18.49 -21.13
CA SER A 100 7.11 17.82 -21.57
C SER A 100 8.29 18.15 -20.66
N THR A 101 9.12 17.13 -20.42
CA THR A 101 10.39 17.31 -19.70
C THR A 101 11.39 18.24 -20.41
N ALA A 102 11.23 18.46 -21.72
CA ALA A 102 12.09 19.32 -22.53
C ALA A 102 11.48 20.71 -22.79
N PHE A 103 10.41 21.09 -22.09
CA PHE A 103 9.70 22.36 -22.28
C PHE A 103 10.63 23.58 -22.18
N ASP A 104 10.62 24.42 -23.22
CA ASP A 104 11.31 25.71 -23.25
C ASP A 104 10.31 26.85 -23.04
N ALA A 105 10.20 27.28 -21.78
CA ALA A 105 9.30 28.34 -21.36
C ALA A 105 9.54 29.66 -22.10
N LYS A 106 10.80 29.98 -22.45
CA LYS A 106 11.13 31.25 -23.10
C LYS A 106 10.61 31.26 -24.53
N ASN A 107 10.93 30.22 -25.29
CA ASN A 107 10.52 30.13 -26.69
C ASN A 107 8.99 29.99 -26.82
N TYR A 108 8.36 29.21 -25.93
CA TYR A 108 6.90 29.12 -25.85
C TYR A 108 6.26 30.49 -25.60
N TYR A 109 6.79 31.26 -24.65
CA TYR A 109 6.29 32.60 -24.31
C TYR A 109 6.47 33.59 -25.47
N GLU A 110 7.64 33.62 -26.09
CA GLU A 110 7.92 34.49 -27.25
C GLU A 110 6.98 34.18 -28.42
N GLN A 111 6.73 32.90 -28.71
CA GLN A 111 5.75 32.50 -29.70
C GLN A 111 4.33 32.91 -29.28
N LEU A 112 3.96 32.74 -28.01
CA LEU A 112 2.61 33.05 -27.52
C LEU A 112 2.31 34.55 -27.64
N ILE A 113 3.22 35.44 -27.24
CA ILE A 113 3.01 36.91 -27.29
C ILE A 113 3.04 37.47 -28.71
N THR A 114 3.79 36.85 -29.62
CA THR A 114 3.88 37.29 -31.02
C THR A 114 2.71 36.81 -31.87
N THR A 115 2.10 35.66 -31.54
CA THR A 115 1.05 35.03 -32.36
C THR A 115 -0.36 35.21 -31.79
N SER A 116 -0.51 35.47 -30.49
CA SER A 116 -1.82 35.59 -29.83
C SER A 116 -2.31 37.02 -29.70
N SER A 117 -3.63 37.20 -29.73
CA SER A 117 -4.26 38.48 -29.41
C SER A 117 -4.32 38.71 -27.90
N LEU A 118 -4.36 39.99 -27.48
CA LEU A 118 -4.43 40.38 -26.06
C LEU A 118 -5.58 39.68 -25.29
N PRO A 119 -6.82 39.57 -25.81
CA PRO A 119 -7.88 38.87 -25.09
C PRO A 119 -7.60 37.38 -24.88
N ASN A 120 -6.90 36.73 -25.82
CA ASN A 120 -6.51 35.33 -25.67
C ASN A 120 -5.39 35.17 -24.64
N LEU A 121 -4.46 36.13 -24.60
CA LEU A 121 -3.39 36.14 -23.60
C LEU A 121 -3.94 36.27 -22.17
N LEU A 122 -4.91 37.17 -21.96
CA LEU A 122 -5.58 37.32 -20.65
C LEU A 122 -6.36 36.06 -20.24
N LYS A 123 -7.02 35.40 -21.20
CA LYS A 123 -7.68 34.11 -20.93
C LYS A 123 -6.67 33.04 -20.52
N LYS A 124 -5.56 32.94 -21.25
CA LYS A 124 -4.52 31.95 -20.95
C LYS A 124 -3.84 32.22 -19.61
N GLU A 125 -3.62 33.48 -19.25
CA GLU A 125 -3.15 33.87 -17.91
C GLU A 125 -4.11 33.36 -16.82
N ASN A 126 -5.42 33.60 -16.98
CA ASN A 126 -6.41 33.17 -16.00
C ASN A 126 -6.46 31.64 -15.86
N GLU A 127 -6.42 30.93 -16.98
CA GLU A 127 -6.36 29.46 -17.04
C GLU A 127 -5.14 28.93 -16.28
N LEU A 128 -3.95 29.47 -16.56
CA LEU A 128 -2.71 29.07 -15.87
C LEU A 128 -2.77 29.39 -14.38
N LEU A 129 -3.38 30.50 -13.97
CA LEU A 129 -3.53 30.82 -12.54
C LEU A 129 -4.45 29.83 -11.81
N ILE A 130 -5.49 29.33 -12.49
CA ILE A 130 -6.36 28.29 -11.94
C ILE A 130 -5.58 26.97 -11.82
N GLU A 131 -4.90 26.57 -12.90
CA GLU A 131 -4.11 25.35 -12.98
C GLU A 131 -2.99 25.32 -11.92
N ILE A 132 -2.26 26.43 -11.72
CA ILE A 132 -1.24 26.54 -10.66
C ILE A 132 -1.83 26.28 -9.28
N ARG A 133 -3.04 26.81 -9.00
CA ARG A 133 -3.71 26.62 -7.71
C ARG A 133 -4.21 25.18 -7.53
N GLU A 134 -4.73 24.59 -8.60
CA GLU A 134 -5.17 23.20 -8.61
C GLU A 134 -3.97 22.27 -8.36
N LEU A 135 -2.89 22.41 -9.12
CA LEU A 135 -1.66 21.63 -8.96
C LEU A 135 -1.05 21.78 -7.56
N ASP A 136 -1.05 22.97 -6.96
CA ASP A 136 -0.57 23.14 -5.58
C ASP A 136 -1.49 22.44 -4.57
N SER A 137 -2.80 22.49 -4.78
CA SER A 137 -3.77 21.79 -3.92
C SER A 137 -3.63 20.26 -4.03
N GLU A 138 -3.39 19.74 -5.23
CA GLU A 138 -3.14 18.32 -5.49
C GLU A 138 -1.83 17.88 -4.85
N ARG A 139 -0.75 18.67 -5.02
CA ARG A 139 0.54 18.44 -4.37
C ARG A 139 0.39 18.39 -2.85
N GLN A 140 -0.35 19.34 -2.27
CA GLN A 140 -0.59 19.37 -0.83
C GLN A 140 -1.41 18.16 -0.36
N SER A 141 -2.45 17.77 -1.11
CA SER A 141 -3.26 16.58 -0.84
C SER A 141 -2.41 15.30 -0.85
N LEU A 142 -1.56 15.13 -1.87
CA LEU A 142 -0.67 13.99 -2.00
C LEU A 142 0.32 13.91 -0.82
N VAL A 143 0.96 15.03 -0.50
CA VAL A 143 1.90 15.13 0.64
C VAL A 143 1.19 14.78 1.95
N TYR A 144 -0.02 15.30 2.16
CA TYR A 144 -0.82 15.00 3.34
C TYR A 144 -1.16 13.51 3.44
N ASN A 145 -1.70 12.92 2.37
CA ASN A 145 -2.07 11.50 2.34
C ASN A 145 -0.85 10.61 2.62
N HIS A 146 0.26 10.88 1.95
CA HIS A 146 1.47 10.10 2.15
C HIS A 146 2.02 10.23 3.57
N HIS A 147 2.07 11.44 4.13
CA HIS A 147 2.50 11.60 5.52
C HIS A 147 1.54 10.94 6.51
N HIS A 148 0.24 11.02 6.28
CA HIS A 148 -0.76 10.38 7.12
C HIS A 148 -0.61 8.85 7.10
N GLU A 149 -0.42 8.27 5.92
CA GLU A 149 -0.17 6.83 5.75
C GLU A 149 1.15 6.38 6.39
N LEU A 150 2.23 7.15 6.24
CA LEU A 150 3.51 6.84 6.87
C LEU A 150 3.41 6.85 8.41
N ILE A 151 2.68 7.81 8.97
CA ILE A 151 2.43 7.87 10.41
C ILE A 151 1.61 6.65 10.86
N ALA A 152 0.52 6.33 10.16
CA ALA A 152 -0.31 5.18 10.47
C ALA A 152 0.46 3.84 10.37
N ALA A 153 1.33 3.71 9.37
CA ALA A 153 2.22 2.57 9.22
C ALA A 153 3.24 2.49 10.37
N SER A 154 3.84 3.62 10.76
CA SER A 154 4.75 3.70 11.91
C SER A 154 4.05 3.28 13.21
N ASP A 155 2.82 3.75 13.44
CA ASP A 155 2.03 3.37 14.62
C ASP A 155 1.71 1.87 14.61
N THR A 156 1.39 1.31 13.44
CA THR A 156 1.17 -0.13 13.25
C THR A 156 2.44 -0.93 13.58
N ILE A 157 3.61 -0.50 13.10
CA ILE A 157 4.90 -1.12 13.38
C ILE A 157 5.20 -1.06 14.89
N ALA A 158 4.95 0.07 15.55
CA ALA A 158 5.13 0.21 16.99
C ALA A 158 4.22 -0.78 17.75
N ALA A 159 2.94 -0.85 17.39
CA ALA A 159 1.99 -1.78 18.00
C ALA A 159 2.33 -3.26 17.73
N MET A 160 2.89 -3.58 16.56
CA MET A 160 3.40 -4.92 16.25
C MET A 160 4.62 -5.26 17.10
N LYS A 161 5.54 -4.31 17.28
CA LYS A 161 6.73 -4.47 18.12
C LYS A 161 6.35 -4.76 19.57
N THR A 162 5.47 -3.95 20.16
CA THR A 162 5.01 -4.18 21.54
C THR A 162 4.35 -5.54 21.71
N ARG A 163 3.55 -5.99 20.75
CA ARG A 163 2.93 -7.34 20.79
C ARG A 163 3.95 -8.48 20.64
N ALA A 164 5.01 -8.27 19.86
CA ALA A 164 6.08 -9.25 19.73
C ALA A 164 6.89 -9.36 21.04
N GLU A 165 7.17 -8.23 21.68
CA GLU A 165 7.85 -8.18 22.99
C GLU A 165 7.03 -8.86 24.09
N SER A 166 5.70 -8.64 24.13
CA SER A 166 4.85 -9.34 25.10
C SER A 166 4.80 -10.85 24.86
N LEU A 167 4.77 -11.28 23.59
CA LEU A 167 4.77 -12.70 23.24
C LEU A 167 6.07 -13.40 23.66
N ASP A 168 7.21 -12.73 23.54
CA ASP A 168 8.50 -13.28 23.97
C ASP A 168 8.52 -13.52 25.49
N ALA A 169 7.99 -12.56 26.26
CA ALA A 169 7.82 -12.72 27.71
C ALA A 169 6.88 -13.87 28.07
N ASP A 170 5.76 -14.04 27.36
CA ASP A 170 4.84 -15.16 27.56
C ASP A 170 5.49 -16.51 27.23
N LEU A 171 6.33 -16.58 26.19
CA LEU A 171 7.08 -17.80 25.84
C LEU A 171 8.12 -18.15 26.90
N ASP A 172 8.79 -17.17 27.49
CA ASP A 172 9.71 -17.40 28.59
C ASP A 172 9.00 -17.91 29.84
N LEU A 173 7.83 -17.35 30.18
CA LEU A 173 7.00 -17.88 31.26
C LEU A 173 6.58 -19.34 30.99
N LEU A 174 6.20 -19.66 29.76
CA LEU A 174 5.83 -21.02 29.36
C LEU A 174 7.01 -22.00 29.51
N LYS A 175 8.24 -21.60 29.15
CA LYS A 175 9.45 -22.42 29.34
C LYS A 175 9.71 -22.72 30.82
N VAL A 176 9.53 -21.72 31.70
CA VAL A 176 9.67 -21.90 33.15
C VAL A 176 8.64 -22.90 33.65
N ALA A 177 7.37 -22.75 33.28
CA ALA A 177 6.31 -23.67 33.68
C ALA A 177 6.58 -25.12 33.22
N PHE A 178 7.03 -25.33 31.97
CA PHE A 178 7.41 -26.67 31.50
C PHE A 178 8.59 -27.26 32.26
N SER A 179 9.56 -26.43 32.64
CA SER A 179 10.71 -26.87 33.45
C SER A 179 10.27 -27.31 34.85
N GLU A 180 9.34 -26.59 35.48
CA GLU A 180 8.74 -26.99 36.76
C GLU A 180 7.96 -28.30 36.65
N ILE A 181 7.12 -28.43 35.61
CA ILE A 181 6.37 -29.68 35.35
C ILE A 181 7.34 -30.85 35.15
N SER A 182 8.40 -30.67 34.38
CA SER A 182 9.42 -31.71 34.14
C SER A 182 10.14 -32.11 35.43
N ARG A 183 10.46 -31.14 36.29
CA ARG A 183 11.05 -31.39 37.62
C ARG A 183 10.10 -32.21 38.50
N LEU A 184 8.85 -31.78 38.63
CA LEU A 184 7.83 -32.46 39.43
C LEU A 184 7.55 -33.88 38.91
N ALA A 185 7.49 -34.08 37.59
CA ALA A 185 7.31 -35.39 36.98
C ALA A 185 8.50 -36.33 37.28
N SER A 186 9.72 -35.80 37.28
CA SER A 186 10.93 -36.59 37.62
C SER A 186 10.94 -36.99 39.10
N GLU A 187 10.52 -36.07 39.99
CA GLU A 187 10.39 -36.34 41.42
C GLU A 187 9.39 -37.47 41.70
N ILE A 188 8.19 -37.41 41.09
CA ILE A 188 7.18 -38.48 41.18
C ILE A 188 7.69 -39.81 40.63
N ALA A 189 8.43 -39.79 39.52
CA ALA A 189 9.01 -41.00 38.92
C ALA A 189 10.04 -41.68 39.83
N THR A 190 10.78 -40.92 40.64
CA THR A 190 11.74 -41.48 41.62
C THR A 190 11.07 -42.02 42.88
N GLU A 191 9.90 -41.51 43.25
CA GLU A 191 9.17 -41.93 44.45
C GLU A 191 8.34 -43.21 44.23
N THR A 192 8.16 -43.66 42.98
CA THR A 192 7.44 -44.90 42.65
C THR A 192 8.42 -46.09 42.59
N PRO A 193 8.54 -46.96 43.62
CA PRO A 193 9.49 -48.08 43.58
C PRO A 193 8.89 -49.20 42.73
N GLN A 194 9.72 -49.78 41.85
CA GLN A 194 9.41 -50.96 41.05
C GLN A 194 8.90 -52.13 41.92
N PRO A 195 7.83 -52.85 41.54
CA PRO A 195 7.45 -54.10 42.20
C PRO A 195 8.51 -55.17 41.89
N VAL A 196 9.10 -55.71 42.96
CA VAL A 196 10.05 -56.82 42.93
C VAL A 196 9.32 -58.09 42.46
N HIS A 197 9.45 -58.45 41.18
CA HIS A 197 9.17 -59.81 40.73
C HIS A 197 10.40 -60.68 40.97
N SER A 198 10.51 -61.19 42.20
CA SER A 198 11.43 -62.27 42.53
C SER A 198 10.92 -63.55 41.88
N GLN A 199 11.70 -64.05 40.92
CA GLN A 199 11.66 -65.42 40.44
C GLN A 199 11.79 -66.38 41.63
N SER A 200 10.90 -67.36 41.72
CA SER A 200 11.17 -68.62 42.45
C SER A 200 11.00 -69.77 41.47
N GLU A 201 12.13 -70.08 40.84
CA GLU A 201 12.46 -71.34 40.22
C GLU A 201 12.59 -72.44 41.30
N ALA A 202 12.42 -73.70 40.88
CA ALA A 202 12.79 -74.96 41.55
C ALA A 202 11.91 -75.53 42.69
N SER A 203 11.05 -76.50 42.30
CA SER A 203 11.03 -77.94 42.68
C SER A 203 11.85 -78.46 43.87
N PRO A 204 11.55 -79.66 44.45
CA PRO A 204 10.87 -80.82 43.84
C PRO A 204 9.68 -81.41 44.62
#